data_AF-A0A7J4U598-F1
#
_entry.id   AF-A0A7J4U598-F1
#
_cell.length_a   1.000
_cell.length_b   1.000
_cell.length_c   1.000
_cell.angle_alpha   90.00
_cell.angle_beta   90.00
_cell.angle_gamma   90.00
#
_symmetry.space_group_name_H-M   'P 1'
#
loop_
_entity.id
_entity.type
_entity.pdbx_description
1 polymer ?
#
loop_
_entity_poly.entity_id
_entity_poly.type
_entity_poly.pdbx_seq_one_letter_code
_entity_poly.pdbx_strand_id
1 'polypeptide(L)'
;MKKIFMVLLLITTMLMAGCAEKKSSTTVIRFEEYGGFRIDDTRRVILVDNETINYVAYREDKLIAQVVKRIDPDVYNELVQKFSNFQLLKDTYTLPDDVAIADAPSAKITLTKDNIPRTVSLEPYVEEYLPDDVKVLARAMQSLLDSIYVIPEPELKSLAETWIKKAPTYMFDGSELEFVSYEDSEALPPTYTVTYKFKSSAGGYGNRDGLMLIQVITDHEIVLAIQKYKVISAIIDNKYDELHQRMIGTYPITFHPLQCVDAPWRAWYKRGKTQFVKEPSEEELMQAFYSSNYDIEINNISMKTNGTAIIICGDPEPYYYKAMADNNHVDELLKLGWKENAGKD
;
A
#
# COMPACT_ATOMS: atom_id res chain seq x y z
N MET A 1 90.53 -22.33 -5.70
CA MET A 1 89.81 -21.37 -4.81
C MET A 1 88.68 -22.10 -4.13
N LYS A 2 88.62 -22.01 -2.78
CA LYS A 2 87.48 -22.05 -1.83
C LYS A 2 86.20 -22.79 -2.24
N LYS A 3 85.47 -23.54 -1.40
CA LYS A 3 85.55 -24.01 0.00
C LYS A 3 84.31 -24.92 0.14
N ILE A 4 84.44 -25.97 0.93
CA ILE A 4 83.36 -26.77 1.51
C ILE A 4 82.39 -25.87 2.28
N PHE A 5 81.07 -26.09 2.16
CA PHE A 5 80.14 -25.83 3.27
C PHE A 5 78.96 -26.82 3.25
N MET A 6 79.11 -27.82 4.12
CA MET A 6 78.07 -28.56 4.81
C MET A 6 77.33 -27.57 5.73
N VAL A 7 76.00 -27.48 5.63
CA VAL A 7 75.16 -26.87 6.66
C VAL A 7 74.17 -27.90 7.15
N LEU A 8 74.32 -28.19 8.44
CA LEU A 8 73.51 -29.01 9.31
C LEU A 8 72.43 -28.12 9.94
N LEU A 9 71.28 -28.75 10.24
CA LEU A 9 70.36 -28.42 11.35
C LEU A 9 69.47 -27.16 11.23
N LEU A 10 68.14 -27.36 11.18
CA LEU A 10 67.33 -27.28 12.40
C LEU A 10 65.93 -27.87 12.16
N ILE A 11 65.63 -28.94 12.88
CA ILE A 11 64.27 -29.43 13.10
C ILE A 11 63.58 -28.39 13.97
N THR A 12 62.53 -27.76 13.45
CA THR A 12 61.59 -26.98 14.26
C THR A 12 60.23 -27.67 14.17
N THR A 13 59.99 -28.57 15.12
CA THR A 13 58.65 -29.06 15.44
C THR A 13 57.82 -27.89 15.95
N MET A 14 57.07 -27.25 15.05
CA MET A 14 55.95 -26.42 15.46
C MET A 14 54.83 -27.36 15.90
N LEU A 15 54.58 -27.36 17.21
CA LEU A 15 53.34 -27.83 17.81
C LEU A 15 52.18 -27.13 17.08
N MET A 16 51.48 -27.88 16.23
CA MET A 16 50.11 -27.58 15.84
C MET A 16 49.28 -27.69 17.12
N ALA A 17 49.22 -26.60 17.87
CA ALA A 17 48.17 -26.41 18.85
C ALA A 17 46.86 -26.53 18.08
N GLY A 18 46.10 -27.59 18.37
CA GLY A 18 44.76 -27.77 17.89
C GLY A 18 43.91 -26.62 18.39
N CYS A 19 43.81 -25.56 17.61
CA CYS A 19 42.57 -24.80 17.55
C CYS A 19 41.57 -25.72 16.87
N ALA A 20 40.88 -26.52 17.68
CA ALA A 20 39.54 -26.95 17.33
C ALA A 20 38.73 -25.65 17.19
N GLU A 21 38.74 -25.10 15.98
CA GLU A 21 37.81 -24.07 15.57
C GLU A 21 36.43 -24.69 15.82
N LYS A 22 35.79 -24.23 16.89
CA LYS A 22 34.44 -24.62 17.25
C LYS A 22 33.58 -24.13 16.09
N LYS A 23 33.42 -24.98 15.06
CA LYS A 23 32.48 -24.75 13.97
C LYS A 23 31.15 -24.45 14.63
N SER A 24 30.79 -23.18 14.65
CA SER A 24 29.47 -22.75 15.08
C SER A 24 28.51 -23.46 14.13
N SER A 25 27.74 -24.41 14.65
CA SER A 25 26.71 -25.09 13.89
C SER A 25 25.66 -24.05 13.50
N THR A 26 25.80 -23.42 12.34
CA THR A 26 24.86 -22.41 11.86
C THR A 26 23.57 -23.11 11.49
N THR A 27 22.52 -22.86 12.27
CA THR A 27 21.17 -23.31 11.95
C THR A 27 20.55 -22.27 11.02
N VAL A 28 19.99 -22.71 9.90
CA VAL A 28 19.33 -21.83 8.93
C VAL A 28 17.88 -22.27 8.81
N ILE A 29 16.95 -21.33 8.98
CA ILE A 29 15.52 -21.56 8.82
C ILE A 29 15.08 -20.86 7.55
N ARG A 30 14.39 -21.61 6.69
CA ARG A 30 13.83 -21.08 5.45
C ARG A 30 12.33 -21.32 5.45
N PHE A 31 11.55 -20.28 5.27
CA PHE A 31 10.11 -20.39 5.07
C PHE A 31 9.74 -19.82 3.71
N GLU A 32 8.94 -20.56 2.99
CA GLU A 32 8.61 -20.27 1.61
C GLU A 32 7.11 -20.45 1.41
N GLU A 33 6.48 -19.47 0.78
CA GLU A 33 5.05 -19.49 0.47
C GLU A 33 4.81 -19.29 -1.02
N TYR A 34 3.78 -19.97 -1.53
CA TYR A 34 3.34 -19.90 -2.92
C TYR A 34 1.82 -19.72 -3.01
N GLY A 35 1.37 -18.94 -4.00
CA GLY A 35 -0.05 -18.82 -4.36
C GLY A 35 -0.93 -18.13 -3.31
N GLY A 36 -2.23 -18.42 -3.38
CA GLY A 36 -3.30 -17.67 -2.71
C GLY A 36 -3.69 -16.42 -3.50
N PHE A 37 -4.90 -15.88 -3.26
CA PHE A 37 -5.35 -14.58 -3.78
C PHE A 37 -4.37 -13.47 -3.39
N ARG A 38 -3.30 -13.32 -4.18
CA ARG A 38 -2.21 -12.36 -3.98
C ARG A 38 -1.98 -11.68 -5.32
N ILE A 39 -2.40 -10.41 -5.39
CA ILE A 39 -2.35 -9.58 -6.60
C ILE A 39 -0.90 -9.27 -7.02
N ASP A 40 0.07 -9.37 -6.10
CA ASP A 40 1.42 -8.82 -6.33
C ASP A 40 2.59 -9.84 -6.32
N ASP A 41 2.55 -10.92 -5.54
CA ASP A 41 3.70 -11.83 -5.35
C ASP A 41 3.29 -13.30 -5.55
N THR A 42 3.94 -14.01 -6.47
CA THR A 42 3.64 -15.45 -6.72
C THR A 42 4.37 -16.38 -5.74
N ARG A 43 5.51 -15.94 -5.21
CA ARG A 43 6.37 -16.71 -4.31
C ARG A 43 7.13 -15.78 -3.37
N ARG A 44 7.13 -16.08 -2.06
CA ARG A 44 7.91 -15.36 -1.04
C ARG A 44 8.82 -16.34 -0.32
N VAL A 45 10.03 -15.91 0.00
CA VAL A 45 10.99 -16.69 0.76
C VAL A 45 11.59 -15.79 1.83
N ILE A 46 11.58 -16.27 3.07
CA ILE A 46 12.36 -15.72 4.17
C ILE A 46 13.42 -16.76 4.56
N LEU A 47 14.67 -16.31 4.63
CA LEU A 47 15.81 -17.09 5.07
C LEU A 47 16.41 -16.41 6.29
N VAL A 48 16.52 -17.16 7.38
CA VAL A 48 16.96 -16.67 8.68
C VAL A 48 18.17 -17.47 9.11
N ASP A 49 19.27 -16.77 9.35
CA ASP A 49 20.47 -17.28 10.00
C ASP A 49 20.74 -16.50 11.29
N ASN A 50 21.90 -16.72 11.93
CA ASN A 50 22.26 -16.09 13.19
C ASN A 50 22.65 -14.61 13.07
N GLU A 51 22.69 -14.06 11.86
CA GLU A 51 23.09 -12.69 11.59
C GLU A 51 21.97 -11.88 10.93
N THR A 52 21.17 -12.51 10.07
CA THR A 52 20.25 -11.83 9.17
C THR A 52 18.91 -12.53 8.98
N ILE A 53 17.92 -11.71 8.64
CA ILE A 53 16.66 -12.09 8.01
C ILE A 53 16.74 -11.59 6.56
N ASN A 54 16.74 -12.51 5.61
CA ASN A 54 16.76 -12.24 4.18
C ASN A 54 15.40 -12.61 3.57
N TYR A 55 14.65 -11.59 3.17
CA TYR A 55 13.38 -11.72 2.48
C TYR A 55 13.55 -11.46 0.99
N VAL A 56 12.93 -12.31 0.19
CA VAL A 56 12.89 -12.20 -1.27
C VAL A 56 11.51 -12.57 -1.79
N ALA A 57 10.99 -11.77 -2.72
CA ALA A 57 9.72 -12.02 -3.39
C ALA A 57 9.89 -12.08 -4.90
N TYR A 58 9.13 -12.99 -5.52
CA TYR A 58 9.18 -13.27 -6.94
C TYR A 58 7.79 -13.18 -7.57
N ARG A 59 7.74 -12.70 -8.81
CA ARG A 59 6.59 -12.73 -9.72
C ARG A 59 7.02 -13.41 -11.01
N GLU A 60 6.42 -14.55 -11.35
CA GLU A 60 6.79 -15.33 -12.55
C GLU A 60 8.32 -15.55 -12.63
N ASP A 61 8.92 -15.98 -11.52
CA ASP A 61 10.37 -16.17 -11.32
C ASP A 61 11.25 -14.91 -11.43
N LYS A 62 10.68 -13.72 -11.65
CA LYS A 62 11.41 -12.46 -11.58
C LYS A 62 11.43 -11.95 -10.14
N LEU A 63 12.62 -11.63 -9.65
CA LEU A 63 12.80 -10.94 -8.37
C LEU A 63 12.12 -9.57 -8.43
N ILE A 64 11.17 -9.32 -7.53
CA ILE A 64 10.44 -8.05 -7.44
C ILE A 64 10.72 -7.29 -6.14
N ALA A 65 11.20 -7.97 -5.11
CA ALA A 65 11.64 -7.34 -3.87
C ALA A 65 12.72 -8.19 -3.18
N GLN A 66 13.69 -7.50 -2.56
CA GLN A 66 14.67 -8.10 -1.67
C GLN A 66 14.91 -7.17 -0.49
N VAL A 67 14.86 -7.70 0.73
CA VAL A 67 15.11 -6.97 1.97
C VAL A 67 16.02 -7.82 2.85
N VAL A 68 17.09 -7.22 3.37
CA VAL A 68 18.02 -7.89 4.31
C VAL A 68 18.10 -7.05 5.57
N LYS A 69 17.74 -7.64 6.71
CA LYS A 69 17.86 -7.01 8.03
C LYS A 69 18.75 -7.83 8.94
N ARG A 70 19.43 -7.16 9.88
CA ARG A 70 20.09 -7.87 10.98
C ARG A 70 19.03 -8.44 11.92
N ILE A 71 19.26 -9.66 12.41
CA ILE A 71 18.43 -10.25 13.45
C ILE A 71 19.03 -9.98 14.82
N ASP A 72 18.18 -9.70 15.80
CA ASP A 72 18.60 -9.66 17.20
C ASP A 72 18.98 -11.09 17.66
N PRO A 73 20.13 -11.29 18.31
CA PRO A 73 20.57 -12.62 18.74
C PRO A 73 19.56 -13.35 19.64
N ASP A 74 18.84 -12.64 20.52
CA ASP A 74 17.85 -13.23 21.42
C ASP A 74 16.61 -13.67 20.64
N VAL A 75 16.16 -12.87 19.67
CA VAL A 75 15.08 -13.23 18.74
C VAL A 75 15.44 -14.47 17.92
N TYR A 76 16.68 -14.54 17.41
CA TYR A 76 17.17 -15.72 16.69
C TYR A 76 17.19 -16.98 17.58
N ASN A 77 17.71 -16.85 18.81
CA ASN A 77 17.78 -17.98 19.74
C ASN A 77 16.38 -18.49 20.14
N GLU A 78 15.43 -17.58 20.40
CA GLU A 78 14.05 -17.95 20.69
C GLU A 78 13.40 -18.65 19.50
N LEU A 79 13.62 -18.15 18.28
CA LEU A 79 13.15 -18.79 17.05
C LEU A 79 13.69 -20.22 16.94
N VAL A 80 15.00 -20.42 17.04
CA VAL A 80 15.64 -21.74 16.95
C VAL A 80 15.09 -22.71 18.02
N GLN A 81 14.80 -22.22 19.23
CA GLN A 81 14.22 -23.03 20.29
C GLN A 81 12.83 -23.59 19.92
N LYS A 82 11.99 -22.80 19.24
CA LYS A 82 10.67 -23.27 18.75
C LYS A 82 10.82 -24.43 17.77
N PHE A 83 11.93 -24.51 17.04
CA PHE A 83 12.26 -25.59 16.09
C PHE A 83 12.91 -26.82 16.73
N SER A 84 13.04 -26.89 18.06
CA SER A 84 13.70 -28.01 18.77
C SER A 84 13.13 -29.40 18.41
N ASN A 85 11.81 -29.49 18.20
CA ASN A 85 11.13 -30.75 17.86
C ASN A 85 10.84 -30.92 16.37
N PHE A 86 11.40 -30.07 15.50
CA PHE A 86 11.08 -30.03 14.07
C PHE A 86 11.31 -31.37 13.35
N GLN A 87 12.29 -32.16 13.82
CA GLN A 87 12.60 -33.49 13.25
C GLN A 87 11.50 -34.53 13.48
N LEU A 88 10.59 -34.29 14.42
CA LEU A 88 9.48 -35.21 14.75
C LEU A 88 8.22 -34.93 13.92
N LEU A 89 8.20 -33.82 13.18
CA LEU A 89 7.05 -33.42 12.37
C LEU A 89 6.90 -34.29 11.12
N LYS A 90 5.65 -34.45 10.67
CA LYS A 90 5.33 -35.12 9.41
C LYS A 90 5.95 -34.36 8.23
N ASP A 91 6.25 -35.09 7.16
CA ASP A 91 6.76 -34.50 5.91
C ASP A 91 5.76 -33.52 5.28
N THR A 92 4.47 -33.82 5.41
CA THR A 92 3.40 -33.06 4.75
C THR A 92 2.15 -33.03 5.63
N TYR A 93 1.53 -31.86 5.69
CA TYR A 93 0.23 -31.64 6.32
C TYR A 93 -0.76 -31.17 5.25
N THR A 94 -1.91 -31.84 5.19
CA THR A 94 -2.98 -31.60 4.22
C THR A 94 -4.28 -31.28 4.94
N LEU A 95 -5.27 -30.75 4.20
CA LEU A 95 -6.62 -30.59 4.72
C LEU A 95 -7.28 -31.96 5.01
N PRO A 96 -8.29 -31.99 5.89
CA PRO A 96 -9.21 -33.12 6.00
C PRO A 96 -9.88 -33.43 4.65
N ASP A 97 -10.23 -34.70 4.43
CA ASP A 97 -10.77 -35.20 3.14
C ASP A 97 -12.08 -34.51 2.71
N ASP A 98 -12.85 -33.97 3.66
CA ASP A 98 -14.13 -33.31 3.46
C ASP A 98 -14.02 -31.78 3.28
N VAL A 99 -12.81 -31.22 3.36
CA VAL A 99 -12.56 -29.77 3.26
C VAL A 99 -11.83 -29.45 1.97
N ALA A 100 -12.47 -28.63 1.13
CA ALA A 100 -11.85 -28.06 -0.06
C ALA A 100 -11.88 -26.54 0.02
N ILE A 101 -10.70 -25.92 -0.02
CA ILE A 101 -10.54 -24.46 -0.05
C ILE A 101 -9.96 -24.09 -1.40
N ALA A 102 -10.75 -23.39 -2.20
CA ALA A 102 -10.31 -22.89 -3.49
C ALA A 102 -9.22 -21.83 -3.31
N ASP A 103 -8.17 -21.91 -4.13
CA ASP A 103 -7.06 -20.96 -4.16
C ASP A 103 -6.38 -20.75 -2.79
N ALA A 104 -6.25 -21.81 -2.00
CA ALA A 104 -5.48 -21.76 -0.77
C ALA A 104 -3.97 -21.72 -1.07
N PRO A 105 -3.17 -20.88 -0.36
CA PRO A 105 -1.73 -20.85 -0.56
C PRO A 105 -1.10 -22.18 -0.12
N SER A 106 0.15 -22.42 -0.50
CA SER A 106 0.98 -23.50 0.04
C SER A 106 2.25 -22.94 0.67
N ALA A 107 2.85 -23.68 1.59
CA ALA A 107 4.09 -23.26 2.22
C ALA A 107 5.05 -24.41 2.50
N LYS A 108 6.34 -24.10 2.60
CA LYS A 108 7.41 -25.01 2.98
C LYS A 108 8.24 -24.39 4.08
N ILE A 109 8.45 -25.13 5.15
CA ILE A 109 9.37 -24.78 6.23
C ILE A 109 10.57 -25.72 6.12
N THR A 110 11.78 -25.19 5.98
CA THR A 110 13.02 -25.95 5.92
C THR A 110 13.94 -25.53 7.06
N LEU A 111 14.35 -26.49 7.89
CA LEU A 111 15.38 -26.32 8.91
C LEU A 111 16.66 -26.99 8.42
N THR A 112 17.74 -26.23 8.29
CA THR A 112 19.07 -26.75 7.97
C THR A 112 19.93 -26.67 9.21
N LYS A 113 20.34 -27.82 9.74
CA LYS A 113 21.27 -27.92 10.87
C LYS A 113 22.49 -28.69 10.43
N ASP A 114 23.69 -28.12 10.62
CA ASP A 114 24.95 -28.73 10.20
C ASP A 114 24.97 -29.14 8.72
N ASN A 115 24.41 -28.28 7.85
CA ASN A 115 24.21 -28.51 6.40
C ASN A 115 23.28 -29.68 6.03
N ILE A 116 22.48 -30.19 6.98
CA ILE A 116 21.48 -31.22 6.73
C ILE A 116 20.09 -30.57 6.72
N PRO A 117 19.45 -30.43 5.55
CA PRO A 117 18.12 -29.84 5.45
C PRO A 117 17.02 -30.86 5.79
N ARG A 118 16.03 -30.41 6.55
CA ARG A 118 14.76 -31.09 6.80
C ARG A 118 13.64 -30.16 6.33
N THR A 119 12.67 -30.65 5.57
CA THR A 119 11.56 -29.82 5.05
C THR A 119 10.21 -30.40 5.43
N VAL A 120 9.30 -29.54 5.88
CA VAL A 120 7.89 -29.81 6.14
C VAL A 120 7.05 -28.99 5.16
N SER A 121 6.12 -29.65 4.46
CA SER A 121 5.24 -29.01 3.46
C SER A 121 3.82 -28.84 4.01
N LEU A 122 3.22 -27.68 3.75
CA LEU A 122 1.88 -27.30 4.15
C LEU A 122 1.04 -27.11 2.89
N GLU A 123 0.21 -28.10 2.56
CA GLU A 123 -0.45 -28.22 1.25
C GLU A 123 -1.94 -28.54 1.40
N PRO A 124 -2.82 -27.52 1.41
CA PRO A 124 -2.53 -26.09 1.47
C PRO A 124 -2.13 -25.58 2.86
N TYR A 125 -1.52 -24.38 2.89
CA TYR A 125 -1.22 -23.61 4.09
C TYR A 125 -2.46 -22.85 4.57
N VAL A 126 -3.26 -23.52 5.41
CA VAL A 126 -4.43 -22.92 6.07
C VAL A 126 -4.28 -23.11 7.56
N GLU A 127 -3.98 -22.01 8.26
CA GLU A 127 -3.56 -22.04 9.65
C GLU A 127 -4.56 -22.78 10.55
N GLU A 128 -5.87 -22.61 10.36
CA GLU A 128 -6.92 -23.24 11.15
C GLU A 128 -6.77 -24.76 11.27
N TYR A 129 -6.36 -25.42 10.19
CA TYR A 129 -6.24 -26.88 10.09
C TYR A 129 -4.86 -27.43 10.46
N LEU A 130 -3.90 -26.56 10.78
CA LEU A 130 -2.57 -26.99 11.22
C LEU A 130 -2.62 -27.52 12.67
N PRO A 131 -1.84 -28.55 13.01
CA PRO A 131 -1.61 -28.92 14.40
C PRO A 131 -0.90 -27.80 15.17
N ASP A 132 -1.08 -27.75 16.49
CA ASP A 132 -0.60 -26.63 17.32
C ASP A 132 0.91 -26.41 17.25
N ASP A 133 1.69 -27.49 17.19
CA ASP A 133 3.15 -27.44 17.04
C ASP A 133 3.56 -26.80 15.69
N VAL A 134 2.86 -27.10 14.60
CA VAL A 134 3.08 -26.47 13.29
C VAL A 134 2.58 -25.02 13.25
N LYS A 135 1.42 -24.73 13.88
CA LYS A 135 0.88 -23.36 14.00
C LYS A 135 1.88 -22.42 14.66
N VAL A 136 2.53 -22.87 15.74
CA VAL A 136 3.55 -22.08 16.45
C VAL A 136 4.70 -21.70 15.52
N LEU A 137 5.17 -22.63 14.69
CA LEU A 137 6.25 -22.36 13.72
C LEU A 137 5.78 -21.40 12.62
N ALA A 138 4.61 -21.65 12.04
CA ALA A 138 4.07 -20.82 10.97
C ALA A 138 3.86 -19.37 11.44
N ARG A 139 3.28 -19.17 12.64
CA ARG A 139 3.13 -17.84 13.27
C ARG A 139 4.46 -17.16 13.54
N ALA A 140 5.47 -17.90 14.01
CA ALA A 140 6.80 -17.35 14.23
C ALA A 140 7.42 -16.85 12.92
N MET A 141 7.28 -17.62 11.84
CA MET A 141 7.77 -17.21 10.52
C MET A 141 7.00 -16.01 9.95
N GLN A 142 5.68 -15.94 10.15
CA GLN A 142 4.88 -14.77 9.74
C GLN A 142 5.23 -13.52 10.55
N SER A 143 5.42 -13.65 11.87
CA SER A 143 5.87 -12.54 12.71
C SER A 143 7.21 -11.96 12.24
N LEU A 144 8.14 -12.81 11.78
CA LEU A 144 9.39 -12.35 11.16
C LEU A 144 9.17 -11.69 9.78
N LEU A 145 8.24 -12.21 8.98
CA LEU A 145 7.83 -11.58 7.71
C LEU A 145 7.14 -10.23 7.93
N ASP A 146 6.53 -9.99 9.07
CA ASP A 146 5.95 -8.69 9.39
C ASP A 146 7.02 -7.73 9.93
N SER A 147 7.98 -8.23 10.72
CA SER A 147 9.06 -7.40 11.27
C SER A 147 10.03 -6.86 10.21
N ILE A 148 10.16 -7.52 9.06
CA ILE A 148 10.91 -6.96 7.92
C ILE A 148 10.28 -5.67 7.36
N TYR A 149 9.01 -5.39 7.63
CA TYR A 149 8.35 -4.16 7.21
C TYR A 149 8.33 -3.08 8.29
N VAL A 150 8.87 -3.36 9.48
CA VAL A 150 9.07 -2.34 10.52
C VAL A 150 10.21 -1.40 10.10
N ILE A 151 9.89 -0.15 9.80
CA ILE A 151 10.85 0.84 9.31
C ILE A 151 11.42 1.61 10.50
N PRO A 152 12.75 1.59 10.74
CA PRO A 152 13.36 2.44 11.75
C PRO A 152 13.10 3.93 11.46
N GLU A 153 12.87 4.73 12.50
CA GLU A 153 12.52 6.15 12.36
C GLU A 153 13.46 6.95 11.43
N PRO A 154 14.81 6.81 11.49
CA PRO A 154 15.69 7.54 10.56
C PRO A 154 15.48 7.16 9.09
N GLU A 155 15.18 5.89 8.82
CA GLU A 155 14.91 5.39 7.48
C GLU A 155 13.53 5.86 6.99
N LEU A 156 12.53 5.85 7.88
CA LEU A 156 11.18 6.37 7.60
C LEU A 156 11.21 7.86 7.24
N LYS A 157 11.94 8.68 8.00
CA LYS A 157 12.12 10.11 7.70
C LYS A 157 12.81 10.34 6.36
N SER A 158 13.88 9.59 6.09
CA SER A 158 14.59 9.67 4.81
C SER A 158 13.70 9.30 3.62
N LEU A 159 12.87 8.26 3.76
CA LEU A 159 11.89 7.84 2.76
C LEU A 159 10.84 8.94 2.51
N ALA A 160 10.24 9.47 3.59
CA ALA A 160 9.24 10.53 3.52
C ALA A 160 9.79 11.79 2.85
N GLU A 161 10.93 12.31 3.32
CA GLU A 161 11.54 13.51 2.74
C GLU A 161 11.92 13.34 1.27
N THR A 162 12.45 12.18 0.91
CA THR A 162 12.82 11.88 -0.48
C THR A 162 11.59 11.86 -1.37
N TRP A 163 10.47 11.34 -0.88
CA TRP A 163 9.20 11.34 -1.61
C TRP A 163 8.65 12.76 -1.75
N ILE A 164 8.56 13.52 -0.65
CA ILE A 164 8.03 14.89 -0.63
C ILE A 164 8.82 15.78 -1.58
N LYS A 165 10.16 15.72 -1.54
CA LYS A 165 11.03 16.55 -2.41
C LYS A 165 10.88 16.25 -3.91
N LYS A 166 10.30 15.10 -4.26
CA LYS A 166 9.99 14.71 -5.66
C LYS A 166 8.53 14.91 -6.02
N ALA A 167 7.67 15.21 -5.04
CA ALA A 167 6.26 15.42 -5.26
C ALA A 167 6.03 16.76 -6.00
N PRO A 168 5.08 16.84 -6.94
CA PRO A 168 4.86 18.02 -7.77
C PRO A 168 4.73 19.35 -7.01
N THR A 169 4.01 19.41 -5.89
CA THR A 169 3.83 20.65 -5.12
C THR A 169 5.17 21.18 -4.61
N TYR A 170 5.95 20.33 -3.94
CA TYR A 170 7.25 20.74 -3.38
C TYR A 170 8.30 20.96 -4.48
N MET A 171 8.31 20.13 -5.52
CA MET A 171 9.28 20.25 -6.61
C MET A 171 9.11 21.55 -7.40
N PHE A 172 7.88 22.07 -7.49
CA PHE A 172 7.60 23.31 -8.19
C PHE A 172 8.30 24.51 -7.53
N ASP A 173 8.09 24.69 -6.23
CA ASP A 173 8.64 25.85 -5.50
C ASP A 173 8.73 25.68 -3.97
N GLY A 174 8.82 24.45 -3.50
CA GLY A 174 8.91 24.08 -2.09
C GLY A 174 10.27 24.36 -1.45
N SER A 175 10.24 24.78 -0.19
CA SER A 175 11.41 25.07 0.65
C SER A 175 11.09 24.85 2.13
N GLU A 176 12.12 24.90 2.99
CA GLU A 176 11.96 24.80 4.45
C GLU A 176 11.19 23.55 4.92
N LEU A 177 11.49 22.37 4.35
CA LEU A 177 10.88 21.11 4.80
C LEU A 177 11.30 20.79 6.24
N GLU A 178 10.33 20.71 7.14
CA GLU A 178 10.51 20.47 8.57
C GLU A 178 9.65 19.29 9.04
N PHE A 179 10.26 18.36 9.78
CA PHE A 179 9.56 17.23 10.40
C PHE A 179 8.72 17.69 11.59
N VAL A 180 7.46 17.26 11.67
CA VAL A 180 6.55 17.61 12.78
C VAL A 180 6.34 16.43 13.72
N SER A 181 5.84 15.31 13.20
CA SER A 181 5.51 14.12 13.99
C SER A 181 5.47 12.86 13.15
N TYR A 182 5.53 11.70 13.82
CA TYR A 182 5.13 10.43 13.24
C TYR A 182 4.35 9.62 14.27
N GLU A 183 3.45 8.79 13.77
CA GLU A 183 2.66 7.83 14.53
C GLU A 183 2.64 6.51 13.74
N ASP A 184 2.65 5.37 14.43
CA ASP A 184 2.53 4.05 13.82
C ASP A 184 1.31 3.29 14.35
N SER A 185 0.71 2.47 13.49
CA SER A 185 -0.39 1.58 13.89
C SER A 185 0.15 0.35 14.63
N GLU A 186 -0.59 -0.14 15.64
CA GLU A 186 -0.28 -1.43 16.30
C GLU A 186 -0.45 -2.65 15.37
N ALA A 187 -1.11 -2.49 14.22
CA ALA A 187 -1.28 -3.55 13.23
C ALA A 187 0.06 -3.92 12.56
N LEU A 188 0.23 -5.20 12.23
CA LEU A 188 1.38 -5.71 11.49
C LEU A 188 0.98 -6.09 10.04
N PRO A 189 1.71 -5.62 9.01
CA PRO A 189 2.80 -4.64 9.09
C PRO A 189 2.28 -3.22 9.40
N PRO A 190 3.08 -2.41 10.11
CA PRO A 190 2.64 -1.09 10.56
C PRO A 190 2.39 -0.15 9.40
N THR A 191 1.37 0.68 9.56
CA THR A 191 1.17 1.89 8.77
C THR A 191 1.72 3.06 9.56
N TYR A 192 2.61 3.82 8.95
CA TYR A 192 3.21 5.01 9.53
C TYR A 192 2.52 6.25 8.97
N THR A 193 1.97 7.08 9.85
CA THR A 193 1.50 8.43 9.52
C THR A 193 2.63 9.40 9.85
N VAL A 194 3.09 10.16 8.86
CA VAL A 194 4.23 11.08 9.02
C VAL A 194 3.84 12.47 8.56
N THR A 195 4.04 13.46 9.43
CA THR A 195 3.64 14.85 9.19
C THR A 195 4.87 15.74 9.01
N TYR A 196 4.87 16.52 7.95
CA TYR A 196 5.88 17.53 7.65
C TYR A 196 5.23 18.88 7.35
N LYS A 197 5.97 19.96 7.56
CA LYS A 197 5.63 21.31 7.10
C LYS A 197 6.65 21.79 6.08
N PHE A 198 6.21 22.60 5.13
CA PHE A 198 7.09 23.26 4.17
C PHE A 198 6.46 24.56 3.67
N LYS A 199 7.22 25.34 2.90
CA LYS A 199 6.78 26.59 2.30
C LYS A 199 6.85 26.54 0.79
N SER A 200 5.82 27.08 0.13
CA SER A 200 5.82 27.38 -1.31
C SER A 200 5.98 28.88 -1.53
N SER A 201 6.62 29.28 -2.63
CA SER A 201 6.78 30.70 -3.03
C SER A 201 5.56 31.31 -3.72
N ALA A 202 4.61 30.45 -4.09
CA ALA A 202 3.31 30.77 -4.65
C ALA A 202 2.23 29.90 -3.99
N GLY A 203 1.00 30.40 -3.97
CA GLY A 203 -0.15 29.62 -3.51
C GLY A 203 -0.50 28.45 -4.45
N GLY A 204 -1.27 27.50 -3.92
CA GLY A 204 -1.82 26.37 -4.67
C GLY A 204 -1.05 25.06 -4.47
N TYR A 205 -1.42 24.05 -5.27
CA TYR A 205 -0.94 22.67 -5.17
C TYR A 205 -0.61 22.10 -6.55
N GLY A 206 0.16 21.02 -6.58
CA GLY A 206 0.58 20.29 -7.77
C GLY A 206 1.58 21.04 -8.65
N ASN A 207 1.77 20.52 -9.87
CA ASN A 207 2.50 21.23 -10.91
C ASN A 207 1.66 22.42 -11.43
N ARG A 208 2.24 23.62 -11.33
CA ARG A 208 1.61 24.89 -11.68
C ARG A 208 2.30 25.60 -12.87
N ASP A 209 3.09 24.85 -13.65
CA ASP A 209 3.75 25.36 -14.86
C ASP A 209 2.75 26.01 -15.82
N GLY A 210 3.07 27.21 -16.30
CA GLY A 210 2.25 27.95 -17.27
C GLY A 210 1.07 28.72 -16.67
N LEU A 211 0.86 28.68 -15.35
CA LEU A 211 -0.14 29.49 -14.67
C LEU A 211 0.42 30.88 -14.30
N MET A 212 -0.44 31.92 -14.33
CA MET A 212 -0.09 33.20 -13.73
C MET A 212 -0.27 33.10 -12.22
N LEU A 213 0.84 33.09 -11.49
CA LEU A 213 0.85 32.90 -10.04
C LEU A 213 1.07 34.21 -9.29
N ILE A 214 0.40 34.33 -8.15
CA ILE A 214 0.69 35.39 -7.16
C ILE A 214 1.91 34.93 -6.37
N GLN A 215 2.94 35.76 -6.30
CA GLN A 215 4.11 35.51 -5.44
C GLN A 215 3.71 35.77 -3.99
N VAL A 216 3.51 34.70 -3.24
CA VAL A 216 3.15 34.73 -1.83
C VAL A 216 3.71 33.49 -1.16
N ILE A 217 4.46 33.70 -0.08
CA ILE A 217 4.94 32.60 0.76
C ILE A 217 3.72 31.94 1.40
N THR A 218 3.52 30.66 1.10
CA THR A 218 2.39 29.86 1.58
C THR A 218 2.93 28.73 2.42
N ASP A 219 2.54 28.66 3.69
CA ASP A 219 2.84 27.54 4.56
C ASP A 219 1.93 26.35 4.21
N HIS A 220 2.51 25.17 4.15
CA HIS A 220 1.82 23.91 3.90
C HIS A 220 2.14 22.89 4.98
N GLU A 221 1.17 22.03 5.26
CA GLU A 221 1.34 20.81 6.05
C GLU A 221 1.03 19.60 5.16
N ILE A 222 1.94 18.63 5.09
CA ILE A 222 1.75 17.38 4.36
C ILE A 222 1.74 16.19 5.32
N VAL A 223 0.72 15.36 5.19
CA VAL A 223 0.55 14.12 5.95
C VAL A 223 0.69 12.94 4.98
N LEU A 224 1.70 12.10 5.20
CA LEU A 224 1.92 10.87 4.45
C LEU A 224 1.43 9.67 5.25
N ALA A 225 0.84 8.68 4.56
CA ALA A 225 0.70 7.33 5.07
C ALA A 225 1.67 6.40 4.33
N ILE A 226 2.50 5.68 5.07
CA ILE A 226 3.54 4.77 4.54
C ILE A 226 3.30 3.37 5.08
N GLN A 227 3.23 2.38 4.20
CA GLN A 227 3.12 0.97 4.58
C GLN A 227 4.02 0.13 3.67
N LYS A 228 4.74 -0.85 4.24
CA LYS A 228 5.67 -1.73 3.48
C LYS A 228 6.63 -0.94 2.57
N TYR A 229 7.24 0.13 3.10
CA TYR A 229 8.14 1.03 2.37
C TYR A 229 7.53 1.77 1.16
N LYS A 230 6.19 1.82 1.05
CA LYS A 230 5.47 2.54 -0.01
C LYS A 230 4.61 3.63 0.59
N VAL A 231 4.64 4.83 -0.01
CA VAL A 231 3.66 5.88 0.28
C VAL A 231 2.34 5.46 -0.35
N ILE A 232 1.30 5.31 0.48
CA ILE A 232 -0.04 4.90 0.08
C ILE A 232 -1.07 6.04 0.17
N SER A 233 -0.70 7.15 0.82
CA SER A 233 -1.48 8.39 0.86
C SER A 233 -0.54 9.57 1.08
N ALA A 234 -0.88 10.73 0.50
CA ALA A 234 -0.14 11.98 0.68
C ALA A 234 -1.11 13.16 0.57
N ILE A 235 -1.38 13.82 1.70
CA ILE A 235 -2.42 14.85 1.80
C ILE A 235 -1.81 16.17 2.24
N ILE A 236 -1.96 17.22 1.44
CA ILE A 236 -1.52 18.59 1.76
C ILE A 236 -2.71 19.41 2.27
N ASP A 237 -2.50 20.10 3.40
CA ASP A 237 -3.45 21.02 4.07
C ASP A 237 -4.83 20.41 4.33
N ASN A 238 -4.93 19.09 4.41
CA ASN A 238 -6.19 18.33 4.43
C ASN A 238 -7.14 18.67 3.26
N LYS A 239 -6.58 19.11 2.13
CA LYS A 239 -7.33 19.66 0.97
C LYS A 239 -6.85 19.14 -0.36
N TYR A 240 -5.64 18.61 -0.47
CA TYR A 240 -5.09 18.16 -1.74
C TYR A 240 -4.46 16.79 -1.58
N ASP A 241 -4.89 15.84 -2.39
CA ASP A 241 -4.29 14.53 -2.54
C ASP A 241 -3.11 14.66 -3.52
N GLU A 242 -1.91 14.77 -2.95
CA GLU A 242 -0.65 14.91 -3.69
C GLU A 242 -0.30 13.64 -4.45
N LEU A 243 -0.71 12.46 -3.96
CA LEU A 243 -0.43 11.20 -4.62
C LEU A 243 -1.21 11.08 -5.95
N HIS A 244 -2.48 11.52 -5.94
CA HIS A 244 -3.36 11.49 -7.12
C HIS A 244 -3.49 12.85 -7.82
N GLN A 245 -2.78 13.88 -7.35
CA GLN A 245 -2.75 15.24 -7.89
C GLN A 245 -4.13 15.91 -8.03
N ARG A 246 -4.94 15.87 -6.97
CA ARG A 246 -6.33 16.38 -7.01
C ARG A 246 -6.80 16.97 -5.68
N MET A 247 -7.75 17.91 -5.74
CA MET A 247 -8.37 18.48 -4.53
C MET A 247 -9.28 17.46 -3.85
N ILE A 248 -9.29 17.46 -2.52
CA ILE A 248 -10.17 16.69 -1.66
C ILE A 248 -11.33 17.59 -1.24
N GLY A 249 -12.56 17.08 -1.30
CA GLY A 249 -13.75 17.81 -0.92
C GLY A 249 -14.86 17.74 -1.97
N THR A 250 -15.87 18.58 -1.79
CA THR A 250 -17.01 18.65 -2.72
C THR A 250 -16.96 19.91 -3.57
N TYR A 251 -17.32 19.79 -4.85
CA TYR A 251 -17.31 20.83 -5.86
C TYR A 251 -18.75 21.22 -6.26
N PRO A 252 -19.07 22.52 -6.35
CA PRO A 252 -20.37 22.97 -6.83
C PRO A 252 -20.48 22.81 -8.35
N ILE A 253 -21.47 22.05 -8.78
CA ILE A 253 -21.79 21.81 -10.19
C ILE A 253 -23.22 22.24 -10.52
N THR A 254 -23.46 22.58 -11.78
CA THR A 254 -24.80 22.90 -12.30
C THR A 254 -25.22 22.02 -13.46
N PHE A 255 -26.50 21.70 -13.53
CA PHE A 255 -27.10 21.01 -14.67
C PHE A 255 -28.23 21.86 -15.25
N HIS A 256 -28.17 22.10 -16.56
CA HIS A 256 -29.17 22.86 -17.30
C HIS A 256 -29.96 21.91 -18.19
N PRO A 257 -31.17 21.49 -17.79
CA PRO A 257 -32.02 20.69 -18.65
C PRO A 257 -32.35 21.44 -19.94
N LEU A 258 -32.58 20.70 -21.02
CA LEU A 258 -33.00 21.25 -22.31
C LEU A 258 -34.51 21.07 -22.48
N GLN A 259 -35.15 22.07 -23.06
CA GLN A 259 -36.57 22.04 -23.40
C GLN A 259 -36.86 20.94 -24.42
N CYS A 260 -37.98 20.24 -24.22
CA CYS A 260 -38.43 19.09 -25.01
C CYS A 260 -37.52 17.84 -24.93
N VAL A 261 -36.52 17.82 -24.05
CA VAL A 261 -35.62 16.67 -23.86
C VAL A 261 -35.66 16.26 -22.39
N ASP A 262 -36.01 15.01 -22.12
CA ASP A 262 -35.97 14.49 -20.76
C ASP A 262 -34.54 14.54 -20.21
N ALA A 263 -34.38 15.04 -18.99
CA ALA A 263 -33.11 14.92 -18.27
C ALA A 263 -32.71 13.43 -18.13
N PRO A 264 -31.41 13.09 -18.07
CA PRO A 264 -30.94 11.71 -18.10
C PRO A 264 -31.57 10.81 -17.03
N TRP A 265 -31.74 11.31 -15.81
CA TRP A 265 -32.36 10.58 -14.70
C TRP A 265 -33.87 10.40 -14.90
N ARG A 266 -34.57 11.36 -15.54
CA ARG A 266 -35.99 11.22 -15.90
C ARG A 266 -36.19 10.21 -17.02
N ALA A 267 -35.32 10.23 -18.03
CA ALA A 267 -35.34 9.24 -19.10
C ALA A 267 -35.00 7.83 -18.57
N TRP A 268 -34.07 7.71 -17.61
CA TRP A 268 -33.77 6.47 -16.90
C TRP A 268 -34.98 5.98 -16.10
N TYR A 269 -35.62 6.87 -15.32
CA TYR A 269 -36.78 6.54 -14.52
C TYR A 269 -37.97 6.08 -15.37
N LYS A 270 -38.29 6.76 -16.48
CA LYS A 270 -39.38 6.36 -17.41
C LYS A 270 -39.16 4.98 -18.04
N ARG A 271 -37.90 4.60 -18.27
CA ARG A 271 -37.55 3.26 -18.78
C ARG A 271 -37.64 2.18 -17.70
N GLY A 272 -37.39 2.55 -16.44
CA GLY A 272 -37.61 1.69 -15.30
C GLY A 272 -39.09 1.35 -15.17
N LYS A 273 -39.44 0.06 -15.12
CA LYS A 273 -40.83 -0.39 -14.95
C LYS A 273 -41.35 -0.27 -13.50
N THR A 274 -40.72 0.55 -12.67
CA THR A 274 -40.93 0.59 -11.23
C THR A 274 -42.01 1.62 -10.88
N GLN A 275 -43.14 1.15 -10.33
CA GLN A 275 -44.21 2.03 -9.83
C GLN A 275 -44.05 2.21 -8.32
N PHE A 276 -44.01 3.46 -7.87
CA PHE A 276 -43.95 3.81 -6.45
C PHE A 276 -45.32 4.31 -5.98
N VAL A 277 -45.66 4.05 -4.71
CA VAL A 277 -46.88 4.57 -4.07
C VAL A 277 -46.88 6.11 -4.03
N LYS A 278 -45.69 6.71 -3.99
CA LYS A 278 -45.44 8.14 -4.12
C LYS A 278 -44.29 8.34 -5.09
N GLU A 279 -44.43 9.24 -6.07
CA GLU A 279 -43.36 9.54 -7.00
C GLU A 279 -42.13 10.11 -6.26
N PRO A 280 -40.91 9.64 -6.58
CA PRO A 280 -39.69 10.20 -6.02
C PRO A 280 -39.49 11.64 -6.48
N SER A 281 -38.87 12.44 -5.61
CA SER A 281 -38.43 13.80 -5.93
C SER A 281 -37.32 13.80 -6.99
N GLU A 282 -37.08 14.96 -7.61
CA GLU A 282 -35.97 15.12 -8.55
C GLU A 282 -34.62 14.79 -7.89
N GLU A 283 -34.42 15.22 -6.64
CA GLU A 283 -33.19 14.94 -5.88
C GLU A 283 -32.98 13.43 -5.70
N GLU A 284 -33.99 12.71 -5.21
CA GLU A 284 -33.92 11.25 -5.03
C GLU A 284 -33.68 10.52 -6.35
N LEU A 285 -34.29 10.98 -7.45
CA LEU A 285 -34.06 10.41 -8.78
C LEU A 285 -32.64 10.64 -9.29
N MET A 286 -32.12 11.85 -9.09
CA MET A 286 -30.76 12.20 -9.49
C MET A 286 -29.74 11.39 -8.69
N GLN A 287 -29.87 11.33 -7.37
CA GLN A 287 -29.00 10.51 -6.51
C GLN A 287 -29.02 9.04 -6.91
N ALA A 288 -30.21 8.45 -7.06
CA ALA A 288 -30.34 7.05 -7.47
C ALA A 288 -29.74 6.78 -8.85
N PHE A 289 -29.93 7.70 -9.80
CA PHE A 289 -29.39 7.57 -11.15
C PHE A 289 -27.85 7.57 -11.16
N TYR A 290 -27.22 8.55 -10.52
CA TYR A 290 -25.76 8.67 -10.53
C TYR A 290 -25.07 7.59 -9.71
N SER A 291 -25.62 7.24 -8.53
CA SER A 291 -25.11 6.13 -7.73
C SER A 291 -25.24 4.80 -8.47
N SER A 292 -26.40 4.51 -9.09
CA SER A 292 -26.62 3.19 -9.71
C SER A 292 -25.88 2.98 -11.04
N ASN A 293 -25.69 4.04 -11.84
CA ASN A 293 -25.12 3.90 -13.19
C ASN A 293 -23.63 4.25 -13.25
N TYR A 294 -23.13 5.04 -12.29
CA TYR A 294 -21.77 5.59 -12.33
C TYR A 294 -21.02 5.43 -11.00
N ASP A 295 -21.64 4.92 -9.93
CA ASP A 295 -21.06 4.86 -8.59
C ASP A 295 -20.64 6.26 -8.07
N ILE A 296 -21.44 7.28 -8.43
CA ILE A 296 -21.19 8.69 -8.07
C ILE A 296 -22.26 9.15 -7.07
N GLU A 297 -21.81 9.68 -5.94
CA GLU A 297 -22.67 10.40 -5.01
C GLU A 297 -22.71 11.91 -5.33
N ILE A 298 -23.93 12.43 -5.49
CA ILE A 298 -24.19 13.88 -5.59
C ILE A 298 -25.15 14.31 -4.47
N ASN A 299 -24.83 15.43 -3.83
CA ASN A 299 -25.51 15.88 -2.62
C ASN A 299 -25.92 17.35 -2.72
N ASN A 300 -26.74 17.83 -1.77
CA ASN A 300 -27.20 19.22 -1.69
C ASN A 300 -27.85 19.72 -3.01
N ILE A 301 -28.71 18.89 -3.60
CA ILE A 301 -29.34 19.22 -4.88
C ILE A 301 -30.41 20.29 -4.65
N SER A 302 -30.34 21.39 -5.40
CA SER A 302 -31.37 22.44 -5.35
C SER A 302 -31.67 22.99 -6.73
N MET A 303 -32.97 23.17 -7.02
CA MET A 303 -33.43 23.80 -8.26
C MET A 303 -33.46 25.32 -8.11
N LYS A 304 -33.01 26.03 -9.15
CA LYS A 304 -33.03 27.49 -9.24
C LYS A 304 -33.71 27.91 -10.53
N THR A 305 -34.64 28.86 -10.44
CA THR A 305 -35.37 29.42 -11.59
C THR A 305 -34.66 30.67 -12.10
N ASN A 306 -34.55 30.83 -13.42
CA ASN A 306 -33.86 31.94 -14.09
C ASN A 306 -34.79 32.76 -15.01
N GLY A 307 -36.05 32.94 -14.62
CA GLY A 307 -37.04 33.74 -15.36
C GLY A 307 -38.10 32.91 -16.08
N THR A 308 -38.69 33.47 -17.13
CA THR A 308 -39.71 32.85 -17.98
C THR A 308 -39.13 32.58 -19.37
N ALA A 309 -39.32 31.37 -19.89
CA ALA A 309 -38.85 30.98 -21.23
C ALA A 309 -40.01 30.83 -22.23
N ILE A 310 -39.71 31.10 -23.51
CA ILE A 310 -40.54 30.72 -24.66
C ILE A 310 -40.14 29.28 -25.02
N ILE A 311 -41.11 28.41 -25.35
CA ILE A 311 -40.84 27.00 -25.67
C ILE A 311 -40.15 26.91 -27.04
N ILE A 312 -38.86 26.59 -27.03
CA ILE A 312 -38.02 26.32 -28.19
C ILE A 312 -37.21 25.06 -27.88
N CYS A 313 -37.54 23.95 -28.53
CA CYS A 313 -36.87 22.67 -28.26
C CYS A 313 -35.36 22.77 -28.51
N GLY A 314 -34.56 22.28 -27.56
CA GLY A 314 -33.10 22.37 -27.59
C GLY A 314 -32.52 23.59 -26.86
N ASP A 315 -33.34 24.58 -26.49
CA ASP A 315 -32.90 25.66 -25.59
C ASP A 315 -32.90 25.18 -24.13
N PRO A 316 -32.11 25.79 -23.23
CA PRO A 316 -32.18 25.49 -21.80
C PRO A 316 -33.58 25.78 -21.21
N GLU A 317 -34.00 24.96 -20.26
CA GLU A 317 -35.15 25.23 -19.42
C GLU A 317 -34.95 26.54 -18.61
N PRO A 318 -36.02 27.25 -18.21
CA PRO A 318 -35.93 28.45 -17.36
C PRO A 318 -35.53 28.12 -15.91
N TYR A 319 -35.01 26.93 -15.66
CA TYR A 319 -34.48 26.50 -14.38
C TYR A 319 -33.24 25.62 -14.58
N TYR A 320 -32.45 25.49 -13.52
CA TYR A 320 -31.27 24.63 -13.49
C TYR A 320 -31.11 24.03 -12.10
N TYR A 321 -30.34 22.95 -11.99
CA TYR A 321 -30.01 22.34 -10.71
C TYR A 321 -28.60 22.75 -10.29
N LYS A 322 -28.41 23.05 -9.00
CA LYS A 322 -27.12 23.12 -8.32
C LYS A 322 -26.96 21.86 -7.49
N ALA A 323 -25.77 21.28 -7.45
CA ALA A 323 -25.42 20.18 -6.57
C ALA A 323 -23.96 20.31 -6.11
N MET A 324 -23.61 19.53 -5.09
CA MET A 324 -22.24 19.32 -4.63
C MET A 324 -21.85 17.89 -4.97
N ALA A 325 -20.77 17.71 -5.73
CA ALA A 325 -20.22 16.40 -6.07
C ALA A 325 -18.83 16.24 -5.46
N ASP A 326 -18.41 15.02 -5.15
CA ASP A 326 -17.02 14.79 -4.79
C ASP A 326 -16.09 15.22 -5.95
N ASN A 327 -15.00 15.95 -5.63
CA ASN A 327 -14.01 16.42 -6.60
C ASN A 327 -13.54 15.28 -7.54
N ASN A 328 -13.47 14.05 -7.04
CA ASN A 328 -13.02 12.88 -7.80
C ASN A 328 -13.94 12.51 -8.97
N HIS A 329 -15.19 12.97 -8.97
CA HIS A 329 -16.19 12.64 -9.99
C HIS A 329 -16.59 13.85 -10.85
N VAL A 330 -16.01 15.02 -10.61
CA VAL A 330 -16.38 16.25 -11.34
C VAL A 330 -16.13 16.10 -12.84
N ASP A 331 -14.94 15.64 -13.26
CA ASP A 331 -14.63 15.46 -14.68
C ASP A 331 -15.60 14.52 -15.40
N GLU A 332 -16.06 13.48 -14.72
CA GLU A 332 -17.06 12.55 -15.24
C GLU A 332 -18.43 13.23 -15.35
N LEU A 333 -18.86 13.94 -14.31
CA LEU A 333 -20.12 14.69 -14.31
C LEU A 333 -20.13 15.77 -15.40
N LEU A 334 -19.00 16.45 -15.66
CA LEU A 334 -18.87 17.41 -16.76
C LEU A 334 -19.08 16.75 -18.13
N LYS A 335 -18.53 15.54 -18.33
CA LYS A 335 -18.80 14.73 -19.55
C LYS A 335 -20.26 14.31 -19.65
N LEU A 336 -20.95 14.14 -18.52
CA LEU A 336 -22.38 13.81 -18.44
C LEU A 336 -23.30 15.04 -18.58
N GLY A 337 -22.74 16.21 -18.90
CA GLY A 337 -23.50 17.43 -19.21
C GLY A 337 -23.69 18.38 -18.02
N TRP A 338 -23.09 18.10 -16.87
CA TRP A 338 -22.93 19.10 -15.83
C TRP A 338 -21.93 20.17 -16.26
N LYS A 339 -21.98 21.32 -15.57
CA LYS A 339 -21.09 22.46 -15.79
C LYS A 339 -20.51 22.88 -14.45
N GLU A 340 -19.28 23.39 -14.48
CA GLU A 340 -18.71 24.08 -13.34
C GLU A 340 -19.53 25.33 -13.05
N ASN A 341 -19.87 25.56 -11.78
CA ASN A 341 -20.57 26.78 -11.42
C ASN A 341 -19.59 27.96 -11.41
N ALA A 342 -19.46 28.67 -12.54
CA ALA A 342 -18.70 29.92 -12.61
C ALA A 342 -19.51 31.09 -12.00
N GLY A 343 -19.47 31.23 -10.68
CA GLY A 343 -19.96 32.42 -9.96
C GLY A 343 -19.61 32.27 -8.49
N LYS A 344 -18.64 33.02 -7.93
CA LYS A 344 -18.82 34.43 -7.50
C LYS A 344 -20.23 34.64 -6.95
N ASP A 345 -20.39 34.32 -5.67
CA ASP A 345 -21.28 35.10 -4.82
C ASP A 345 -20.77 36.55 -4.74
#